data_AF-A0A3M1IKR1-F1
#
_entry.id   AF-A0A3M1IKR1-F1
#
_cell.length_a   1.000
_cell.length_b   1.000
_cell.length_c   1.000
_cell.angle_alpha   90.00
_cell.angle_beta   90.00
_cell.angle_gamma   90.00
#
_symmetry.space_group_name_H-M   'P 1'
#
loop_
_entity.id
_entity.type
_entity.pdbx_description
1 polymer ?
#
loop_
_entity_poly.entity_id
_entity_poly.type
_entity_poly.pdbx_seq_one_letter_code
_entity_poly.pdbx_strand_id
1 'polypeptide(L)'
;MSQGRHEPTREAAPPARENIWVALACNAAWPAVVLTWLSDRDRLGPTGALLLAIVVPIAYGARDYWLNRRWNIFALLGCVSTLLTGGFGLLQLSGFWFAVKEAAVPLVLGLAVPLSMNTRQPLIRLILFNDQVLDTRRIEAALAARKTTAAFEELLRSASWLVAGSFFLSAALNFTLALLILRSTPGTPEFNRELGRLTALSYPIIMLPSMAILMLAIWKLLNGLEKLTGMEADDLFHRRSAGRSAKTQAGAGDHGND
;
A
#
# COMPACT_ATOMS: atom_id res chain seq x y z
N MET A 1 -17.12 -33.75 38.03
CA MET A 1 -17.67 -33.36 36.71
C MET A 1 -18.08 -31.89 36.79
N SER A 2 -17.32 -30.99 36.17
CA SER A 2 -17.72 -29.58 36.00
C SER A 2 -17.37 -29.19 34.57
N GLN A 3 -18.39 -29.05 33.74
CA GLN A 3 -18.29 -28.70 32.32
C GLN A 3 -17.71 -27.29 32.17
N GLY A 4 -16.70 -27.18 31.29
CA GLY A 4 -16.19 -25.90 30.81
C GLY A 4 -17.25 -25.19 29.97
N ARG A 5 -17.52 -23.93 30.30
CA ARG A 5 -18.30 -23.04 29.45
C ARG A 5 -17.43 -22.65 28.25
N HIS A 6 -17.81 -23.11 27.08
CA HIS A 6 -17.33 -22.55 25.82
C HIS A 6 -17.97 -21.16 25.65
N GLU A 7 -17.17 -20.10 25.78
CA GLU A 7 -17.56 -18.79 25.31
C GLU A 7 -17.52 -18.78 23.77
N PRO A 8 -18.57 -18.29 23.08
CA PRO A 8 -18.55 -18.19 21.63
C PRO A 8 -17.57 -17.10 21.21
N THR A 9 -16.52 -17.49 20.48
CA THR A 9 -15.59 -16.57 19.82
C THR A 9 -16.40 -15.66 18.91
N ARG A 10 -16.51 -14.36 19.26
CA ARG A 10 -17.12 -13.35 18.39
C ARG A 10 -16.33 -13.30 17.08
N GLU A 11 -16.91 -13.88 16.04
CA GLU A 11 -16.42 -13.79 14.67
C GLU A 11 -16.43 -12.31 14.26
N ALA A 12 -15.24 -11.74 14.09
CA ALA A 12 -15.06 -10.34 13.74
C ALA A 12 -15.69 -10.11 12.35
N ALA A 13 -16.70 -9.23 12.30
CA ALA A 13 -17.37 -8.83 11.08
C ALA A 13 -16.34 -8.36 10.02
N PRO A 14 -16.58 -8.63 8.72
CA PRO A 14 -15.65 -8.27 7.65
C PRO A 14 -15.46 -6.74 7.62
N PRO A 15 -14.23 -6.26 7.35
CA PRO A 15 -13.91 -4.84 7.42
C PRO A 15 -14.80 -4.03 6.48
N ALA A 16 -15.34 -2.91 6.98
CA ALA A 16 -16.07 -1.95 6.17
C ALA A 16 -15.14 -1.48 5.05
N ARG A 17 -15.52 -1.77 3.80
CA ARG A 17 -14.78 -1.37 2.61
C ARG A 17 -14.68 0.17 2.60
N GLU A 18 -13.48 0.69 2.81
CA GLU A 18 -13.20 2.11 2.59
C GLU A 18 -13.61 2.48 1.16
N ASN A 19 -14.34 3.59 1.01
CA ASN A 19 -14.61 4.13 -0.32
C ASN A 19 -13.30 4.71 -0.86
N ILE A 20 -12.59 3.91 -1.67
CA ILE A 20 -11.30 4.24 -2.30
C ILE A 20 -11.32 5.63 -2.95
N TRP A 21 -12.46 6.00 -3.56
CA TRP A 21 -12.65 7.33 -4.17
C TRP A 21 -12.67 8.48 -3.16
N VAL A 22 -13.27 8.28 -1.98
CA VAL A 22 -13.29 9.28 -0.90
C VAL A 22 -11.92 9.39 -0.26
N ALA A 23 -11.24 8.26 -0.04
CA ALA A 23 -9.86 8.24 0.46
C ALA A 23 -8.89 8.98 -0.49
N LEU A 24 -9.05 8.78 -1.81
CA LEU A 24 -8.26 9.49 -2.82
C LEU A 24 -8.58 10.98 -2.87
N ALA A 25 -9.87 11.35 -2.82
CA ALA A 25 -10.28 12.75 -2.83
C ALA A 25 -9.75 13.52 -1.60
N CYS A 26 -9.84 12.94 -0.41
CA CYS A 26 -9.43 13.58 0.84
C CYS A 26 -7.92 13.66 1.04
N ASN A 27 -7.16 12.64 0.63
CA ASN A 27 -5.72 12.58 0.90
C ASN A 27 -4.84 13.08 -0.26
N ALA A 28 -5.35 13.11 -1.49
CA ALA A 28 -4.58 13.51 -2.67
C ALA A 28 -5.14 14.75 -3.37
N ALA A 29 -6.42 14.73 -3.75
CA ALA A 29 -7.00 15.82 -4.53
C ALA A 29 -7.18 17.09 -3.69
N TRP A 30 -7.67 16.95 -2.46
CA TRP A 30 -7.93 18.08 -1.57
C TRP A 30 -6.68 18.89 -1.24
N PRO A 31 -5.56 18.30 -0.76
CA PRO A 31 -4.35 19.07 -0.47
C PRO A 31 -3.79 19.79 -1.71
N ALA A 32 -3.81 19.12 -2.87
CA ALA A 32 -3.32 19.70 -4.11
C ALA A 32 -4.14 20.93 -4.55
N VAL A 33 -5.47 20.86 -4.45
CA VAL A 33 -6.35 21.98 -4.82
C VAL A 33 -6.20 23.14 -3.84
N VAL A 34 -6.19 22.86 -2.53
CA VAL A 34 -6.06 23.90 -1.50
C VAL A 34 -4.71 24.62 -1.61
N LEU A 35 -3.60 23.88 -1.74
CA LEU A 35 -2.28 24.49 -1.85
C LEU A 35 -2.11 25.31 -3.15
N THR A 36 -2.72 24.87 -4.26
CA THR A 36 -2.58 25.55 -5.55
C THR A 36 -3.46 26.80 -5.65
N TRP A 37 -4.70 26.74 -5.14
CA TRP A 37 -5.72 27.77 -5.41
C TRP A 37 -6.06 28.66 -4.21
N LEU A 38 -5.74 28.24 -2.98
CA LEU A 38 -6.10 28.98 -1.76
C LEU A 38 -4.90 29.65 -1.06
N SER A 39 -3.67 29.47 -1.56
CA SER A 39 -2.44 30.02 -0.97
C SER A 39 -2.21 31.51 -1.19
N ASP A 40 -3.07 32.19 -1.96
CA ASP A 40 -2.94 33.63 -2.22
C ASP A 40 -3.15 34.47 -0.95
N ARG A 41 -2.40 35.58 -0.82
CA ARG A 41 -2.43 36.46 0.35
C ARG A 41 -3.82 37.08 0.60
N ASP A 42 -4.61 37.30 -0.45
CA ASP A 42 -5.98 37.85 -0.36
C ASP A 42 -7.03 36.80 0.01
N ARG A 43 -6.62 35.54 0.25
CA ARG A 43 -7.50 34.43 0.66
C ARG A 43 -7.15 33.95 2.06
N LEU A 44 -6.55 32.77 2.18
CA LEU A 44 -6.14 32.17 3.46
C LEU A 44 -4.68 32.47 3.80
N GLY A 45 -3.93 33.01 2.84
CA GLY A 45 -2.48 33.14 2.92
C GLY A 45 -1.75 31.80 2.93
N PRO A 46 -0.41 31.82 2.84
CA PRO A 46 0.40 30.59 2.74
C PRO A 46 0.22 29.67 3.93
N THR A 47 0.19 30.24 5.13
CA THR A 47 0.07 29.50 6.40
C THR A 47 -1.32 28.89 6.57
N GLY A 48 -2.38 29.64 6.24
CA GLY A 48 -3.76 29.16 6.36
C GLY A 48 -4.08 28.06 5.34
N ALA A 49 -3.60 28.18 4.10
CA ALA A 49 -3.75 27.15 3.08
C ALA A 49 -3.01 25.86 3.45
N LEU A 50 -1.79 25.97 4.01
CA LEU A 50 -1.02 24.83 4.47
C LEU A 50 -1.72 24.11 5.64
N LEU A 51 -2.21 24.85 6.64
CA LEU A 51 -2.95 24.28 7.77
C LEU A 51 -4.23 23.57 7.30
N LEU A 52 -4.99 24.17 6.38
CA LEU A 52 -6.21 23.56 5.86
C LEU A 52 -5.94 22.31 5.00
N ALA A 53 -4.82 22.28 4.27
CA ALA A 53 -4.37 21.12 3.53
C ALA A 53 -3.99 19.94 4.44
N ILE A 54 -3.56 20.21 5.68
CA ILE A 54 -3.15 19.20 6.67
C ILE A 54 -4.32 18.72 7.54
N VAL A 55 -5.21 19.63 7.93
CA VAL A 55 -6.33 19.32 8.85
C VAL A 55 -7.26 18.25 8.29
N VAL A 56 -7.55 18.27 6.99
CA VAL A 56 -8.48 17.32 6.37
C VAL A 56 -7.91 15.88 6.31
N PRO A 57 -6.67 15.64 5.83
CA PRO A 57 -6.03 14.32 5.92
C PRO A 57 -5.91 13.82 7.36
N ILE A 58 -5.57 14.68 8.32
CA ILE A 58 -5.46 14.29 9.72
C ILE A 58 -6.83 13.95 10.31
N ALA A 59 -7.87 14.75 10.05
CA ALA A 59 -9.22 14.48 10.53
C ALA A 59 -9.80 13.19 9.91
N TYR A 60 -9.51 12.94 8.63
CA TYR A 60 -9.87 11.69 7.96
C TYR A 60 -9.13 10.49 8.59
N GLY A 61 -7.81 10.60 8.77
CA GLY A 61 -7.00 9.55 9.40
C GLY A 61 -7.37 9.29 10.87
N ALA A 62 -7.71 10.32 11.64
CA ALA A 62 -8.17 10.18 13.02
C ALA A 62 -9.55 9.48 13.10
N ARG A 63 -10.46 9.83 12.18
CA ARG A 63 -11.76 9.16 12.05
C ARG A 63 -11.59 7.69 11.69
N ASP A 64 -10.71 7.38 10.73
CA ASP A 64 -10.43 6.01 10.31
C ASP A 64 -9.79 5.18 11.44
N TYR A 65 -8.84 5.77 12.17
CA TYR A 65 -8.24 5.15 13.36
C TYR A 65 -9.28 4.82 14.44
N TRP A 66 -10.21 5.74 14.71
CA TRP A 66 -11.27 5.54 15.70
C TRP A 66 -12.28 4.46 15.29
N LEU A 67 -12.56 4.32 13.99
CA LEU A 67 -13.51 3.32 13.47
C LEU A 67 -12.87 1.93 13.36
N ASN A 68 -11.61 1.83 12.92
CA ASN A 68 -10.98 0.56 12.59
C ASN A 68 -10.07 -0.01 13.70
N ARG A 69 -9.69 0.80 14.71
CA ARG A 69 -9.01 0.39 15.96
C ARG A 69 -7.77 -0.51 15.80
N ARG A 70 -7.15 -0.55 14.61
CA ARG A 70 -5.91 -1.30 14.35
C ARG A 70 -4.78 -0.35 14.00
N TRP A 71 -3.63 -0.57 14.64
CA TRP A 71 -2.39 0.11 14.30
C TRP A 71 -1.88 -0.42 12.95
N ASN A 72 -2.06 0.36 11.90
CA ASN A 72 -1.49 0.08 10.58
C ASN A 72 -0.19 0.87 10.42
N ILE A 73 0.93 0.18 10.24
CA ILE A 73 2.25 0.80 9.99
C ILE A 73 2.17 1.79 8.81
N PHE A 74 1.37 1.47 7.78
CA PHE A 74 1.17 2.35 6.63
C PHE A 74 0.42 3.64 7.01
N ALA A 75 -0.59 3.56 7.88
CA ALA A 75 -1.31 4.75 8.38
C ALA A 75 -0.42 5.63 9.26
N LEU A 76 0.42 5.02 10.11
CA LEU A 76 1.39 5.72 10.92
C LEU A 76 2.43 6.45 10.05
N LEU A 77 2.98 5.77 9.04
CA LEU A 77 3.90 6.38 8.08
C LEU A 77 3.25 7.57 7.33
N GLY A 78 2.00 7.42 6.89
CA GLY A 78 1.25 8.49 6.22
C GLY A 78 1.02 9.70 7.13
N CYS A 79 0.64 9.47 8.39
CA CYS A 79 0.48 10.53 9.38
C CYS A 79 1.79 11.26 9.66
N VAL A 80 2.88 10.52 9.91
CA VAL A 80 4.21 11.09 10.15
C VAL A 80 4.68 11.89 8.93
N SER A 81 4.51 11.35 7.72
CA SER A 81 4.87 12.05 6.48
C SER A 81 4.08 13.35 6.31
N THR A 82 2.78 13.33 6.55
CA THR A 82 1.92 14.52 6.45
C THR A 82 2.31 15.58 7.49
N LEU A 83 2.55 15.16 8.73
CA LEU A 83 3.03 16.05 9.80
C LEU A 83 4.40 16.63 9.50
N LEU A 84 5.33 15.85 8.95
CA LEU A 84 6.64 16.34 8.53
C LEU A 84 6.51 17.32 7.36
N THR A 85 5.60 17.07 6.41
CA THR A 85 5.33 17.98 5.28
C THR A 85 4.83 19.33 5.77
N GLY A 86 3.84 19.31 6.65
CA GLY A 86 3.27 20.51 7.25
C GLY A 86 4.25 21.23 8.18
N GLY A 87 4.92 20.48 9.05
CA GLY A 87 5.92 20.98 9.97
C GLY A 87 7.10 21.61 9.24
N PHE A 88 7.60 21.00 8.17
CA PHE A 88 8.73 21.54 7.41
C PHE A 88 8.34 22.81 6.63
N GLY A 89 7.11 22.87 6.12
CA GLY A 89 6.56 24.09 5.53
C GLY A 89 6.43 25.24 6.53
N LEU A 90 6.01 24.94 7.78
CA LEU A 90 5.87 25.93 8.86
C LEU A 90 7.22 26.36 9.47
N LEU A 91 8.18 25.43 9.60
CA LEU A 91 9.53 25.68 10.10
C LEU A 91 10.46 26.30 9.04
N GLN A 92 9.94 26.58 7.86
CA GLN A 92 10.65 27.18 6.74
C GLN A 92 11.94 26.43 6.34
N LEU A 93 11.91 25.10 6.38
CA LEU A 93 13.08 24.29 6.04
C LEU A 93 13.39 24.35 4.53
N SER A 94 14.68 24.41 4.19
CA SER A 94 15.13 24.52 2.80
C SER A 94 14.62 23.37 1.92
N GLY A 95 14.48 23.62 0.61
CA GLY A 95 14.02 22.62 -0.36
C GLY A 95 14.82 21.32 -0.36
N PHE A 96 16.09 21.35 0.08
CA PHE A 96 16.91 20.16 0.28
C PHE A 96 16.36 19.20 1.34
N TRP A 97 15.98 19.70 2.52
CA TRP A 97 15.41 18.85 3.58
C TRP A 97 14.04 18.31 3.21
N PHE A 98 13.29 19.07 2.41
CA PHE A 98 12.06 18.57 1.82
C PHE A 98 12.33 17.41 0.84
N ALA A 99 13.32 17.54 -0.04
CA ALA A 99 13.73 16.47 -0.94
C ALA A 99 14.19 15.21 -0.18
N VAL A 100 14.97 15.37 0.90
CA VAL A 100 15.38 14.26 1.77
C VAL A 100 14.16 13.55 2.36
N LYS A 101 13.15 14.29 2.86
CA LYS A 101 11.94 13.67 3.44
C LYS A 101 11.14 12.86 2.42
N GLU A 102 10.98 13.37 1.19
CA GLU A 102 10.22 12.70 0.13
C GLU A 102 10.91 11.41 -0.33
N ALA A 103 12.24 11.42 -0.33
CA ALA A 103 13.03 10.24 -0.68
C ALA A 103 13.17 9.22 0.46
N ALA A 104 12.95 9.62 1.72
CA ALA A 104 13.22 8.80 2.88
C ALA A 104 12.38 7.51 2.92
N VAL A 105 11.06 7.62 2.72
CA VAL A 105 10.17 6.45 2.79
C VAL A 105 10.49 5.43 1.68
N PRO A 106 10.58 5.82 0.39
CA PRO A 106 10.99 4.89 -0.66
C PRO A 106 12.39 4.31 -0.42
N LEU A 107 13.35 5.12 0.07
CA LEU A 107 14.70 4.63 0.35
C LEU A 107 14.72 3.56 1.45
N VAL A 108 14.00 3.79 2.56
CA VAL A 108 13.87 2.81 3.65
C VAL A 108 13.22 1.53 3.14
N LEU A 109 12.15 1.62 2.33
CA LEU A 109 11.50 0.45 1.74
C LEU A 109 12.43 -0.29 0.76
N GLY A 110 13.16 0.45 -0.08
CA GLY A 110 14.12 -0.09 -1.03
C GLY A 110 15.28 -0.84 -0.36
N LEU A 111 15.66 -0.44 0.86
CA LEU A 111 16.64 -1.14 1.69
C LEU A 111 16.00 -2.32 2.46
N ALA A 112 14.79 -2.14 2.99
CA ALA A 112 14.11 -3.17 3.79
C ALA A 112 13.84 -4.44 2.98
N VAL A 113 13.43 -4.30 1.71
CA VAL A 113 13.13 -5.43 0.82
C VAL A 113 14.32 -6.40 0.68
N PRO A 114 15.52 -5.99 0.22
CA PRO A 114 16.66 -6.88 0.08
C PRO A 114 17.19 -7.37 1.44
N LEU A 115 17.16 -6.52 2.48
CA LEU A 115 17.57 -6.93 3.83
C LEU A 115 16.67 -8.05 4.40
N SER A 116 15.38 -8.04 4.06
CA SER A 116 14.45 -9.09 4.51
C SER A 116 14.67 -10.44 3.82
N MET A 117 15.41 -10.50 2.70
CA MET A 117 15.59 -11.75 1.95
C MET A 117 16.31 -12.84 2.76
N ASN A 118 17.14 -12.45 3.73
CA ASN A 118 17.84 -13.41 4.60
C ASN A 118 17.08 -13.68 5.92
N THR A 119 15.86 -13.16 6.05
CA THR A 119 14.98 -13.38 7.20
C THR A 119 14.06 -14.57 6.93
N ARG A 120 13.51 -15.19 8.00
CA ARG A 120 12.59 -16.33 7.90
C ARG A 120 11.35 -16.06 7.02
N GLN A 121 10.99 -14.79 6.82
CA GLN A 121 9.85 -14.37 6.00
C GLN A 121 10.22 -13.11 5.21
N PRO A 122 10.71 -13.25 3.97
CA PRO A 122 10.98 -12.10 3.10
C PRO A 122 9.72 -11.25 2.91
N LEU A 123 9.88 -9.93 2.89
CA LEU A 123 8.76 -8.97 2.75
C LEU A 123 7.87 -9.29 1.55
N ILE A 124 8.48 -9.67 0.43
CA ILE A 124 7.75 -9.96 -0.81
C ILE A 124 6.98 -11.27 -0.73
N ARG A 125 7.49 -12.26 0.01
CA ARG A 125 6.73 -13.45 0.34
C ARG A 125 5.53 -13.08 1.21
N LEU A 126 5.70 -12.21 2.20
CA LEU A 126 4.57 -11.77 3.05
C LEU A 126 3.50 -10.99 2.30
N ILE A 127 3.87 -10.16 1.33
CA ILE A 127 2.93 -9.30 0.59
C ILE A 127 2.21 -10.10 -0.50
N LEU A 128 2.95 -10.89 -1.29
CA LEU A 128 2.41 -11.58 -2.46
C LEU A 128 1.97 -13.01 -2.16
N PHE A 129 2.69 -13.69 -1.27
CA PHE A 129 2.44 -15.09 -0.90
C PHE A 129 1.66 -15.17 0.43
N ASN A 130 0.53 -14.47 0.46
CA ASN A 130 -0.40 -14.50 1.57
C ASN A 130 -1.68 -15.23 1.15
N ASP A 131 -2.27 -15.98 2.07
CA ASP A 131 -3.51 -16.75 1.86
C ASP A 131 -4.73 -15.86 1.54
N GLN A 132 -4.61 -14.54 1.65
CA GLN A 132 -5.67 -13.63 1.18
C GLN A 132 -5.70 -13.51 -0.35
N VAL A 133 -4.61 -13.83 -1.04
CA VAL A 133 -4.45 -13.64 -2.49
C VAL A 133 -4.19 -14.98 -3.18
N LEU A 134 -3.17 -15.71 -2.74
CA LEU A 134 -2.74 -16.97 -3.35
C LEU A 134 -3.10 -18.16 -2.47
N ASP A 135 -3.36 -19.32 -3.07
CA ASP A 135 -3.52 -20.59 -2.33
C ASP A 135 -2.12 -21.15 -1.98
N THR A 136 -1.53 -20.61 -0.91
CA THR A 136 -0.14 -20.90 -0.55
C THR A 136 0.09 -22.38 -0.30
N ARG A 137 -0.89 -23.08 0.28
CA ARG A 137 -0.83 -24.52 0.58
C ARG A 137 -0.75 -25.36 -0.68
N ARG A 138 -1.61 -25.11 -1.67
CA ARG A 138 -1.57 -25.84 -2.94
C ARG A 138 -0.27 -25.56 -3.69
N ILE A 139 0.18 -24.30 -3.68
CA ILE A 139 1.42 -23.91 -4.35
C ILE A 139 2.63 -24.60 -3.71
N GLU A 140 2.75 -24.58 -2.38
CA GLU A 140 3.85 -25.25 -1.67
C GLU A 140 3.86 -26.76 -1.92
N ALA A 141 2.68 -27.40 -1.93
CA ALA A 141 2.56 -28.83 -2.25
C ALA A 141 3.02 -29.15 -3.68
N ALA A 142 2.67 -28.32 -4.67
CA ALA A 142 3.10 -28.51 -6.05
C ALA A 142 4.59 -28.25 -6.25
N LEU A 143 5.16 -27.23 -5.61
CA LEU A 143 6.60 -26.97 -5.62
C LEU A 143 7.39 -28.14 -5.01
N ALA A 144 6.89 -28.73 -3.91
CA ALA A 144 7.49 -29.90 -3.29
C ALA A 144 7.39 -31.15 -4.19
N ALA A 145 6.21 -31.41 -4.77
CA ALA A 145 5.99 -32.54 -5.67
C ALA A 145 6.90 -32.49 -6.92
N ARG A 146 7.13 -31.28 -7.45
CA ARG A 146 7.99 -31.04 -8.61
C ARG A 146 9.46 -30.80 -8.27
N LYS A 147 9.82 -30.76 -6.98
CA LYS A 147 11.18 -30.45 -6.49
C LYS A 147 11.72 -29.09 -6.99
N THR A 148 10.84 -28.11 -7.17
CA THR A 148 11.16 -26.77 -7.72
C THR A 148 11.29 -25.69 -6.65
N THR A 149 11.27 -26.06 -5.37
CA THR A 149 11.35 -25.11 -4.24
C THR A 149 12.57 -24.20 -4.28
N ALA A 150 13.75 -24.73 -4.64
CA ALA A 150 14.97 -23.91 -4.73
C ALA A 150 14.87 -22.84 -5.85
N ALA A 151 14.33 -23.22 -7.01
CA ALA A 151 14.09 -22.29 -8.11
C ALA A 151 13.02 -21.24 -7.77
N PHE A 152 12.05 -21.58 -6.92
CA PHE A 152 11.08 -20.62 -6.40
C PHE A 152 11.73 -19.58 -5.47
N GLU A 153 12.63 -20.00 -4.59
CA GLU A 153 13.37 -19.06 -3.73
C GLU A 153 14.28 -18.13 -4.56
N GLU A 154 14.92 -18.62 -5.62
CA GLU A 154 15.66 -17.78 -6.56
C GLU A 154 14.76 -16.79 -7.31
N LEU A 155 13.58 -17.23 -7.73
CA LEU A 155 12.57 -16.39 -8.38
C LEU A 155 12.12 -15.26 -7.43
N LEU A 156 11.81 -15.59 -6.16
CA LEU A 156 11.48 -14.61 -5.12
C LEU A 156 12.62 -13.61 -4.91
N ARG A 157 13.87 -14.08 -4.87
CA ARG A 157 15.05 -13.22 -4.74
C ARG A 157 15.18 -12.25 -5.92
N SER A 158 15.01 -12.74 -7.15
CA SER A 158 15.07 -11.91 -8.35
C SER A 158 13.96 -10.85 -8.37
N ALA A 159 12.73 -11.23 -8.04
CA ALA A 159 11.62 -10.29 -7.92
C ALA A 159 11.85 -9.27 -6.80
N SER A 160 12.51 -9.68 -5.71
CA SER A 160 12.86 -8.79 -4.61
C SER A 160 13.79 -7.67 -5.00
N TRP A 161 14.79 -7.96 -5.84
CA TRP A 161 15.64 -6.93 -6.41
C TRP A 161 14.91 -5.99 -7.36
N LEU A 162 13.94 -6.47 -8.14
CA LEU A 162 13.12 -5.61 -8.99
C LEU A 162 12.26 -4.64 -8.17
N VAL A 163 11.60 -5.13 -7.13
CA VAL A 163 10.80 -4.29 -6.23
C VAL A 163 11.69 -3.28 -5.50
N ALA A 164 12.84 -3.70 -4.97
CA ALA A 164 13.81 -2.80 -4.35
C ALA A 164 14.26 -1.71 -5.34
N GLY A 165 14.55 -2.09 -6.58
CA GLY A 165 14.88 -1.18 -7.67
C GLY A 165 13.79 -0.15 -7.94
N SER A 166 12.52 -0.54 -7.90
CA SER A 166 11.38 0.38 -8.06
C SER A 166 11.32 1.44 -6.96
N PHE A 167 11.68 1.07 -5.72
CA PHE A 167 11.74 1.96 -4.57
C PHE A 167 12.96 2.89 -4.62
N PHE A 168 14.12 2.39 -5.02
CA PHE A 168 15.30 3.23 -5.24
C PHE A 168 15.08 4.24 -6.37
N LEU A 169 14.48 3.81 -7.48
CA LEU A 169 14.08 4.71 -8.56
C LEU A 169 13.10 5.77 -8.04
N SER A 170 12.09 5.36 -7.27
CA SER A 170 11.14 6.28 -6.63
C SER A 170 11.86 7.28 -5.73
N ALA A 171 12.82 6.84 -4.90
CA ALA A 171 13.58 7.71 -4.01
C ALA A 171 14.38 8.76 -4.81
N ALA A 172 15.10 8.31 -5.85
CA ALA A 172 15.90 9.18 -6.70
C ALA A 172 15.04 10.21 -7.45
N LEU A 173 13.91 9.78 -8.00
CA LEU A 173 12.98 10.67 -8.69
C LEU A 173 12.33 11.66 -7.73
N ASN A 174 11.89 11.22 -6.53
CA ASN A 174 11.35 12.12 -5.50
C ASN A 174 12.37 13.19 -5.11
N PHE A 175 13.59 12.78 -4.79
CA PHE A 175 14.66 13.69 -4.38
C PHE A 175 14.95 14.73 -5.47
N THR A 176 15.16 14.24 -6.70
CA THR A 176 15.53 15.10 -7.85
C THR A 176 14.39 16.05 -8.20
N LEU A 177 13.15 15.56 -8.27
CA LEU A 177 11.99 16.37 -8.63
C LEU A 177 11.72 17.46 -7.58
N ALA A 178 11.84 17.12 -6.30
CA ALA A 178 11.70 18.09 -5.21
C ALA A 178 12.76 19.19 -5.29
N LEU A 179 14.04 18.85 -5.53
CA LEU A 179 15.11 19.86 -5.70
C LEU A 179 14.91 20.76 -6.92
N LEU A 180 14.35 20.23 -8.01
CA LEU A 180 14.13 21.00 -9.24
C LEU A 180 12.96 21.97 -9.12
N ILE A 181 11.89 21.56 -8.43
CA ILE A 181 10.62 22.30 -8.32
C ILE A 181 10.63 23.28 -7.14
N LEU A 182 11.12 22.89 -5.97
CA LEU A 182 11.09 23.72 -4.75
C LEU A 182 12.27 24.68 -4.73
N ARG A 183 12.10 25.86 -5.34
CA ARG A 183 13.12 26.91 -5.43
C ARG A 183 12.76 28.13 -4.60
N SER A 184 11.48 28.34 -4.34
CA SER A 184 10.97 29.49 -3.60
C SER A 184 11.28 29.38 -2.11
N THR A 185 11.31 30.54 -1.44
CA THR A 185 11.49 30.59 0.01
C THR A 185 10.31 29.91 0.71
N PRO A 186 10.56 28.96 1.63
CA PRO A 186 9.49 28.32 2.40
C PRO A 186 8.57 29.33 3.11
N GLY A 187 7.27 29.04 3.13
CA GLY A 187 6.27 29.90 3.75
C GLY A 187 5.77 31.06 2.87
N THR A 188 6.18 31.14 1.60
CA THR A 188 5.60 32.07 0.62
C THR A 188 4.48 31.41 -0.21
N PRO A 189 3.57 32.19 -0.82
CA PRO A 189 2.57 31.64 -1.74
C PRO A 189 3.18 30.84 -2.89
N GLU A 190 4.32 31.28 -3.40
CA GLU A 190 5.06 30.66 -4.50
C GLU A 190 5.53 29.26 -4.10
N PHE A 191 6.07 29.10 -2.88
CA PHE A 191 6.46 27.79 -2.36
C PHE A 191 5.28 26.82 -2.27
N ASN A 192 4.11 27.26 -1.83
CA ASN A 192 2.93 26.40 -1.79
C ASN A 192 2.44 25.99 -3.19
N ARG A 193 2.53 26.88 -4.18
CA ARG A 193 2.23 26.54 -5.58
C ARG A 193 3.23 25.53 -6.14
N GLU A 194 4.52 25.69 -5.84
CA GLU A 194 5.57 24.72 -6.18
C GLU A 194 5.31 23.36 -5.51
N LEU A 195 4.87 23.34 -4.25
CA LEU A 195 4.51 22.13 -3.53
C LEU A 195 3.30 21.40 -4.15
N GLY A 196 2.27 22.16 -4.53
CA GLY A 196 1.13 21.63 -5.29
C GLY A 196 1.55 21.03 -6.63
N ARG A 197 2.45 21.71 -7.35
CA ARG A 197 3.02 21.25 -8.63
C ARG A 197 3.88 19.99 -8.45
N LEU A 198 4.72 19.94 -7.42
CA LEU A 198 5.52 18.76 -7.06
C LEU A 198 4.60 17.56 -6.86
N THR A 199 3.55 17.71 -6.04
CA THR A 199 2.55 16.67 -5.78
C THR A 199 1.88 16.18 -7.07
N ALA A 200 1.46 17.11 -7.93
CA ALA A 200 0.80 16.77 -9.19
C ALA A 200 1.74 16.03 -10.16
N LEU A 201 3.01 16.47 -10.26
CA LEU A 201 4.02 15.85 -11.13
C LEU A 201 4.55 14.53 -10.58
N SER A 202 4.48 14.30 -9.27
CA SER A 202 4.86 13.03 -8.65
C SER A 202 4.03 11.86 -9.19
N TYR A 203 2.76 12.06 -9.54
CA TYR A 203 1.93 10.98 -10.12
C TYR A 203 2.49 10.46 -11.47
N PRO A 204 2.64 11.27 -12.53
CA PRO A 204 3.16 10.76 -13.79
C PRO A 204 4.65 10.46 -13.76
N ILE A 205 5.47 11.25 -13.05
CA ILE A 205 6.93 11.12 -13.13
C ILE A 205 7.43 10.02 -12.20
N ILE A 206 6.82 9.82 -11.04
CA ILE A 206 7.32 8.89 -10.01
C ILE A 206 6.45 7.65 -9.94
N MET A 207 5.15 7.83 -9.74
CA MET A 207 4.24 6.70 -9.53
C MET A 207 4.18 5.80 -10.77
N LEU A 208 4.04 6.36 -11.98
CA LEU A 208 3.93 5.53 -13.19
C LEU A 208 5.17 4.65 -13.44
N PRO A 209 6.42 5.18 -13.45
CA PRO A 209 7.60 4.32 -13.65
C PRO A 209 7.78 3.27 -12.55
N SER A 210 7.60 3.64 -11.28
CA SER A 210 7.74 2.70 -10.17
C SER A 210 6.65 1.62 -10.21
N MET A 211 5.41 1.98 -10.56
CA MET A 211 4.31 1.04 -10.71
C MET A 211 4.53 0.10 -11.89
N ALA A 212 5.11 0.58 -12.99
CA ALA A 212 5.48 -0.28 -14.13
C ALA A 212 6.50 -1.35 -13.72
N ILE A 213 7.55 -0.98 -12.97
CA ILE A 213 8.53 -1.95 -12.47
C ILE A 213 7.87 -2.95 -11.51
N LEU A 214 6.99 -2.48 -10.63
CA LEU A 214 6.25 -3.35 -9.72
C LEU A 214 5.35 -4.35 -10.48
N MET A 215 4.68 -3.89 -11.54
CA MET A 215 3.89 -4.76 -12.42
C MET A 215 4.75 -5.80 -13.11
N LEU A 216 5.95 -5.43 -13.59
CA LEU A 216 6.91 -6.37 -14.15
C LEU A 216 7.38 -7.41 -13.12
N ALA A 217 7.60 -6.99 -11.86
CA ALA A 217 8.00 -7.91 -10.79
C ALA A 217 6.88 -8.92 -10.47
N ILE A 218 5.64 -8.46 -10.37
CA ILE A 218 4.46 -9.32 -10.14
C ILE A 218 4.26 -10.28 -11.32
N TRP A 219 4.30 -9.77 -12.54
CA TRP A 219 4.18 -10.59 -13.75
C TRP A 219 5.27 -11.67 -13.84
N LYS A 220 6.52 -11.30 -13.53
CA LYS A 220 7.64 -12.25 -13.45
C LYS A 220 7.40 -13.33 -12.40
N LEU A 221 6.88 -12.95 -11.22
CA LEU A 221 6.55 -13.90 -10.15
C LEU A 221 5.45 -14.86 -10.55
N LEU A 222 4.32 -14.37 -11.07
CA LEU A 222 3.18 -15.21 -11.46
C LEU A 222 3.57 -16.19 -12.56
N ASN A 223 4.17 -15.70 -13.65
CA ASN A 223 4.62 -16.58 -14.75
C ASN A 223 5.69 -17.58 -14.31
N GLY A 224 6.59 -17.16 -13.41
CA GLY A 224 7.57 -18.07 -12.84
C GLY A 224 6.91 -19.13 -11.98
N LEU A 225 5.90 -18.76 -11.19
CA LEU A 225 5.16 -19.66 -10.33
C LEU A 225 4.36 -20.70 -11.11
N GLU A 226 3.67 -20.28 -12.18
CA GLU A 226 3.02 -21.20 -13.13
C GLU A 226 4.01 -22.24 -13.68
N LYS A 227 5.17 -21.79 -14.16
CA LYS A 227 6.20 -22.69 -14.72
C LYS A 227 6.73 -23.68 -13.67
N LEU A 228 6.95 -23.23 -12.45
CA LEU A 228 7.52 -24.04 -11.37
C LEU A 228 6.51 -25.00 -10.74
N THR A 229 5.24 -24.62 -10.67
CA THR A 229 4.15 -25.42 -10.08
C THR A 229 3.42 -26.28 -11.12
N GLY A 230 3.43 -25.87 -12.39
CA GLY A 230 2.61 -26.46 -13.46
C GLY A 230 1.13 -26.11 -13.35
N MET A 231 0.75 -25.13 -12.54
CA MET A 231 -0.62 -24.61 -12.45
C MET A 231 -0.83 -23.47 -13.45
N GLU A 232 -2.07 -23.30 -13.91
CA GLU A 232 -2.48 -22.09 -14.62
C GLU A 232 -2.67 -20.92 -13.63
N ALA A 233 -2.50 -19.67 -14.10
CA ALA A 233 -2.63 -18.46 -13.30
C ALA A 233 -3.86 -18.47 -12.39
N ASP A 234 -5.02 -18.81 -12.95
CA ASP A 234 -6.30 -18.79 -12.27
C ASP A 234 -6.37 -19.80 -11.10
N ASP A 235 -5.61 -20.89 -11.19
CA ASP A 235 -5.53 -21.93 -10.16
C ASP A 235 -4.54 -21.59 -9.03
N LEU A 236 -3.68 -20.58 -9.23
CA LEU A 236 -2.80 -20.04 -8.18
C LEU A 236 -3.58 -19.19 -7.16
N PHE A 237 -4.65 -18.54 -7.62
CA PHE A 237 -5.54 -17.77 -6.76
C PHE A 237 -6.55 -18.70 -6.08
N HIS A 238 -7.12 -18.25 -4.97
CA HIS A 238 -8.23 -18.98 -4.35
C HIS A 238 -9.36 -19.13 -5.38
N ARG A 239 -9.67 -20.37 -5.77
CA ARG A 239 -10.97 -20.66 -6.39
C ARG A 239 -12.01 -20.25 -5.37
N ARG A 240 -12.67 -19.12 -5.63
CA ARG A 240 -13.92 -18.76 -4.95
C ARG A 240 -14.79 -20.00 -5.13
N SER A 241 -15.02 -20.74 -4.05
CA SER A 241 -15.82 -21.96 -4.11
C SER A 241 -17.18 -21.53 -4.66
N ALA A 242 -17.40 -21.84 -5.94
CA ALA A 242 -18.72 -21.77 -6.54
C ALA A 242 -19.62 -22.56 -5.59
N GLY A 243 -20.65 -21.88 -5.09
CA GLY A 243 -21.44 -22.31 -3.95
C GLY A 243 -21.72 -23.80 -3.98
N ARG A 244 -21.26 -24.47 -2.92
CA ARG A 244 -21.73 -25.77 -2.47
C ARG A 244 -23.22 -25.63 -2.12
N SER A 245 -24.07 -25.61 -3.15
CA SER A 245 -25.53 -25.72 -3.08
C SER A 245 -26.09 -26.08 -4.46
N ALA A 246 -25.53 -27.11 -5.06
CA ALA A 246 -26.25 -27.96 -6.01
C ALA A 246 -26.05 -29.40 -5.53
N LYS A 247 -27.15 -30.09 -5.18
CA LYS A 247 -27.22 -31.48 -4.68
C LYS A 247 -26.81 -31.76 -3.23
N THR A 248 -27.52 -31.16 -2.28
CA THR A 248 -27.93 -31.90 -1.04
C THR A 248 -29.45 -32.09 -0.96
N GLN A 249 -30.23 -31.62 -1.94
CA GLN A 249 -31.66 -31.96 -2.09
C GLN A 249 -31.89 -33.27 -2.87
N ALA A 250 -31.00 -34.24 -2.70
CA ALA A 250 -31.24 -35.64 -3.06
C ALA A 250 -30.95 -36.46 -1.80
N GLY A 251 -31.89 -36.42 -0.83
CA GLY A 251 -31.69 -37.09 0.45
C GLY A 251 -32.57 -36.60 1.60
N ALA A 252 -33.86 -36.37 1.36
CA ALA A 252 -34.87 -36.38 2.41
C ALA A 252 -36.20 -36.82 1.78
N GLY A 253 -36.23 -38.10 1.39
CA GLY A 253 -37.49 -38.80 1.25
C GLY A 253 -38.05 -39.13 2.63
N ASP A 254 -39.36 -39.33 2.64
CA ASP A 254 -40.04 -40.30 3.48
C ASP A 254 -40.11 -40.03 5.00
N HIS A 255 -41.20 -39.36 5.41
CA HIS A 255 -41.81 -39.60 6.71
C HIS A 255 -43.33 -39.39 6.65
N GLY A 256 -44.07 -40.49 6.81
CA GLY A 256 -45.24 -40.50 7.69
C GLY A 256 -46.61 -40.61 7.02
N ASN A 257 -46.96 -41.82 6.56
CA ASN A 257 -48.32 -42.32 6.73
C ASN A 257 -48.34 -43.09 8.06
N ASP A 258 -49.10 -42.58 9.03
CA ASP A 258 -49.89 -43.30 10.03
C ASP A 258 -50.66 -42.27 10.89
#